data_AF-A0A0D5YKK9-F1
#
_entry.id   AF-A0A0D5YKK9-F1
#
_cell.length_a   1.000
_cell.length_b   1.000
_cell.length_c   1.000
_cell.angle_alpha   90.00
_cell.angle_beta   90.00
_cell.angle_gamma   90.00
#
_symmetry.space_group_name_H-M   'P 1'
#
loop_
_entity.id
_entity.type
_entity.pdbx_description
1 polymer ?
#
loop_
_entity_poly.entity_id
_entity_poly.type
_entity_poly.pdbx_seq_one_letter_code
_entity_poly.pdbx_strand_id
1 'polypeptide(L)'
;MTDHTGVVIWKAQYKAWGECKVEQAKSDFFENSEIISNNIRFQGQYFDGETGLHYNRYCYYSPYVGRFISKDPIGLLGGSNIYAYAPNPVGWVDQLGLAKTPTRTLQKNWKNYVGCKHTNLDIHHGFPEEYAERFKNIAGIDVNNPQYYYNLPKEKHTKSPGIHTNSSRTGQNWNKTWGGILNQVEAMNLSQAESKEILEQRLRALARKERIGKHNATAVKGANFCQLQ
;
A
#
# COMPACT_ATOMS: atom_id res chain seq x y z
N MET A 1 -17.57 -11.89 -8.20
CA MET A 1 -17.91 -11.73 -6.78
C MET A 1 -18.12 -13.11 -6.21
N THR A 2 -17.59 -13.37 -5.03
CA THR A 2 -17.72 -14.66 -4.34
C THR A 2 -18.37 -14.43 -2.98
N ASP A 3 -19.06 -15.44 -2.47
CA ASP A 3 -19.50 -15.45 -1.09
C ASP A 3 -18.35 -15.81 -0.12
N HIS A 4 -18.67 -15.92 1.17
CA HIS A 4 -17.74 -16.29 2.24
C HIS A 4 -17.19 -17.73 2.14
N THR A 5 -17.84 -18.60 1.35
CA THR A 5 -17.38 -19.97 1.09
C THR A 5 -16.50 -20.07 -0.16
N GLY A 6 -16.37 -18.98 -0.91
CA GLY A 6 -15.59 -18.90 -2.15
C GLY A 6 -16.37 -19.26 -3.42
N VAL A 7 -17.70 -19.48 -3.32
CA VAL A 7 -18.54 -19.78 -4.49
C VAL A 7 -18.80 -18.50 -5.28
N VAL A 8 -18.70 -18.57 -6.61
CA VAL A 8 -18.99 -17.44 -7.50
C VAL A 8 -20.50 -17.19 -7.54
N ILE A 9 -20.92 -16.08 -6.93
CA ILE A 9 -22.32 -15.64 -6.89
C ILE A 9 -22.66 -14.63 -7.99
N TRP A 10 -21.65 -13.96 -8.55
CA TRP A 10 -21.83 -13.01 -9.66
C TRP A 10 -20.57 -12.90 -10.52
N LYS A 11 -20.75 -12.83 -11.84
CA LYS A 11 -19.69 -12.65 -12.84
C LYS A 11 -20.18 -11.76 -13.99
N ALA A 12 -19.29 -10.92 -14.50
CA ALA A 12 -19.54 -10.14 -15.71
C ALA A 12 -18.39 -10.23 -16.73
N GLN A 13 -18.72 -9.97 -17.99
CA GLN A 13 -17.76 -9.71 -19.07
C GLN A 13 -17.94 -8.30 -19.61
N TYR A 14 -16.84 -7.57 -19.75
CA TYR A 14 -16.84 -6.19 -20.23
C TYR A 14 -16.10 -6.05 -21.56
N LYS A 15 -16.64 -5.23 -22.45
CA LYS A 15 -15.87 -4.71 -23.60
C LYS A 15 -14.82 -3.69 -23.14
N ALA A 16 -13.92 -3.34 -24.06
CA ALA A 16 -12.83 -2.38 -23.82
C ALA A 16 -13.29 -1.08 -23.15
N TRP A 17 -14.46 -0.55 -23.53
CA TRP A 17 -15.00 0.71 -23.01
C TRP A 17 -16.07 0.53 -21.91
N GLY A 18 -16.14 -0.63 -21.28
CA GLY A 18 -16.94 -0.85 -20.08
C GLY A 18 -18.38 -1.31 -20.31
N GLU A 19 -18.79 -1.55 -21.56
CA GLU A 19 -20.11 -2.16 -21.84
C GLU A 19 -20.12 -3.60 -21.30
N CYS A 20 -21.06 -3.89 -20.39
CA CYS A 20 -21.27 -5.24 -19.86
C CYS A 20 -22.01 -6.09 -20.92
N LYS A 21 -21.45 -7.23 -21.30
CA LYS A 21 -22.02 -8.13 -22.32
C LYS A 21 -22.80 -9.30 -21.78
N VAL A 22 -22.34 -9.85 -20.67
CA VAL A 22 -22.95 -11.00 -20.01
C VAL A 22 -22.82 -10.77 -18.53
N GLU A 23 -23.95 -10.79 -17.84
CA GLU A 23 -24.05 -10.77 -16.39
C GLU A 23 -24.65 -12.11 -15.96
N GLN A 24 -23.92 -12.87 -15.14
CA GLN A 24 -24.37 -14.15 -14.59
C GLN A 24 -24.42 -14.02 -13.09
N ALA A 25 -25.63 -13.98 -12.54
CA ALA A 25 -25.89 -14.19 -11.12
C ALA A 25 -26.17 -15.68 -10.91
N LYS A 26 -25.48 -16.29 -9.94
CA LYS A 26 -25.73 -17.68 -9.54
C LYS A 26 -26.28 -17.64 -8.12
N SER A 27 -27.58 -17.81 -7.97
CA SER A 27 -28.21 -17.99 -6.66
C SER A 27 -28.94 -19.34 -6.65
N ASP A 28 -28.24 -20.38 -6.19
CA ASP A 28 -28.81 -21.72 -5.97
C ASP A 28 -29.42 -21.85 -4.55
N PHE A 29 -29.51 -20.75 -3.78
CA PHE A 29 -29.79 -20.78 -2.34
C PHE A 29 -31.29 -20.85 -1.97
N PHE A 30 -32.17 -20.19 -2.72
CA PHE A 30 -33.63 -20.29 -2.58
C PHE A 30 -34.25 -19.94 -3.93
N GLU A 31 -35.31 -20.66 -4.34
CA GLU A 31 -36.12 -20.41 -5.54
C GLU A 31 -36.69 -18.97 -5.62
N ASN A 32 -36.60 -18.22 -4.51
CA ASN A 32 -36.98 -16.81 -4.35
C ASN A 32 -35.82 -15.91 -3.85
N SER A 33 -34.56 -16.28 -4.07
CA SER A 33 -33.41 -15.46 -3.62
C SER A 33 -33.34 -14.14 -4.39
N GLU A 34 -32.98 -13.06 -3.69
CA GLU A 34 -32.69 -11.76 -4.31
C GLU A 34 -31.69 -11.91 -5.45
N ILE A 35 -32.00 -11.32 -6.61
CA ILE A 35 -31.07 -11.23 -7.72
C ILE A 35 -29.84 -10.44 -7.25
N ILE A 36 -28.74 -11.15 -7.05
CA ILE A 36 -27.48 -10.53 -6.68
C ILE A 36 -26.95 -9.79 -7.91
N SER A 37 -27.11 -8.46 -7.89
CA SER A 37 -26.58 -7.56 -8.92
C SER A 37 -25.36 -6.80 -8.40
N ASN A 38 -24.48 -6.40 -9.30
CA ASN A 38 -23.35 -5.53 -8.97
C ASN A 38 -23.35 -4.35 -9.94
N ASN A 39 -23.62 -3.16 -9.41
CA ASN A 39 -23.70 -1.93 -10.19
C ASN A 39 -22.34 -1.22 -10.33
N ILE A 40 -21.27 -1.72 -9.71
CA ILE A 40 -19.94 -1.13 -9.88
C ILE A 40 -19.42 -1.39 -11.30
N ARG A 41 -18.79 -0.38 -11.91
CA ARG A 41 -18.22 -0.43 -13.27
C ARG A 41 -16.72 -0.09 -13.23
N PHE A 42 -16.21 0.74 -14.16
CA PHE A 42 -14.84 1.25 -14.04
C PHE A 42 -14.67 2.08 -12.76
N GLN A 43 -13.42 2.37 -12.37
CA GLN A 43 -13.16 3.07 -11.10
C GLN A 43 -13.86 4.42 -11.07
N GLY A 44 -14.68 4.66 -10.05
CA GLY A 44 -15.51 5.87 -9.91
C GLY A 44 -16.90 5.79 -10.56
N GLN A 45 -17.22 4.70 -11.26
CA GLN A 45 -18.46 4.55 -12.01
C GLN A 45 -19.46 3.62 -11.34
N TYR A 46 -20.73 4.06 -11.33
CA TYR A 46 -21.89 3.29 -10.89
C TYR A 46 -22.88 3.15 -12.05
N PHE A 47 -23.40 1.95 -12.26
CA PHE A 47 -24.40 1.67 -13.29
C PHE A 47 -25.76 2.18 -12.88
N ASP A 48 -26.32 3.04 -13.72
CA ASP A 48 -27.69 3.51 -13.62
C ASP A 48 -28.57 2.65 -14.51
N GLY A 49 -29.41 1.82 -13.87
CA GLY A 49 -30.29 0.88 -14.55
C GLY A 49 -31.44 1.55 -15.33
N GLU A 50 -31.84 2.77 -14.95
CA GLU A 50 -32.93 3.48 -15.63
C GLU A 50 -32.48 4.00 -17.01
N THR A 51 -31.24 4.48 -17.08
CA THR A 51 -30.69 5.10 -18.31
C THR A 51 -29.77 4.17 -19.10
N GLY A 52 -29.27 3.10 -18.46
CA GLY A 52 -28.22 2.24 -19.02
C GLY A 52 -26.84 2.91 -19.07
N LEU A 53 -26.70 4.11 -18.49
CA LEU A 53 -25.46 4.87 -18.44
C LEU A 53 -24.68 4.55 -17.17
N HIS A 54 -23.43 4.99 -17.12
CA HIS A 54 -22.60 4.92 -15.93
C HIS A 54 -22.50 6.31 -15.32
N TYR A 55 -23.05 6.48 -14.13
CA TYR A 55 -22.84 7.68 -13.33
C TYR A 55 -21.37 7.74 -12.87
N ASN A 56 -20.68 8.80 -13.28
CA ASN A 56 -19.28 9.08 -12.95
C ASN A 56 -19.19 10.44 -12.26
N ARG A 57 -19.84 10.55 -11.09
CA ARG A 57 -19.95 11.75 -10.24
C ARG A 57 -20.40 13.01 -10.98
N TYR A 58 -19.50 13.73 -11.65
CA TYR A 58 -19.83 14.98 -12.34
C TYR A 58 -20.36 14.78 -13.77
N CYS A 59 -20.21 13.58 -14.33
CA CYS A 59 -20.67 13.26 -15.69
C CYS A 59 -21.38 11.91 -15.75
N TYR A 60 -22.24 11.74 -16.77
CA TYR A 60 -22.74 10.42 -17.17
C TYR A 60 -21.94 9.90 -18.37
N TYR A 61 -21.50 8.64 -18.29
CA TYR A 61 -20.69 7.96 -19.28
C TYR A 61 -21.52 6.92 -20.05
N SER A 62 -21.43 6.95 -21.38
CA SER A 62 -22.00 5.93 -22.24
C SER A 62 -20.94 4.85 -22.52
N PRO A 63 -21.08 3.63 -21.97
CA PRO A 63 -20.15 2.54 -22.24
C PRO A 63 -20.25 1.99 -23.67
N TYR A 64 -21.40 2.19 -24.32
CA TYR A 64 -21.64 1.79 -25.71
C TYR A 64 -20.80 2.63 -26.69
N VAL A 65 -20.74 3.95 -26.46
CA VAL A 65 -19.99 4.88 -27.33
C VAL A 65 -18.56 5.11 -26.84
N GLY A 66 -18.29 4.90 -25.55
CA GLY A 66 -16.98 5.11 -24.94
C GLY A 66 -16.67 6.57 -24.57
N ARG A 67 -17.69 7.36 -24.20
CA ARG A 67 -17.53 8.80 -23.89
C ARG A 67 -18.59 9.33 -22.91
N PHE A 68 -18.37 10.51 -22.37
CA PHE A 68 -19.40 11.24 -21.62
C PHE A 68 -20.50 11.76 -22.54
N ILE A 69 -21.73 11.81 -22.02
CA ILE A 69 -22.90 12.31 -22.76
C ILE A 69 -23.09 13.82 -22.61
N SER A 70 -22.49 14.41 -21.58
CA SER A 70 -22.46 15.85 -21.31
C SER A 70 -21.04 16.40 -21.52
N LYS A 71 -20.96 17.72 -21.72
CA LYS A 71 -19.67 18.43 -21.73
C LYS A 71 -19.04 18.36 -20.33
N ASP A 72 -17.72 18.27 -20.29
CA ASP A 72 -16.92 18.36 -19.07
C ASP A 72 -17.22 19.68 -18.33
N PRO A 73 -17.63 19.63 -17.04
CA PRO A 73 -17.92 20.82 -16.24
C PRO A 73 -16.74 21.77 -16.07
N ILE A 74 -15.50 21.27 -16.14
CA ILE A 74 -14.30 22.12 -16.10
C ILE A 74 -13.81 22.51 -17.51
N GLY A 75 -14.59 22.16 -18.54
CA GLY A 75 -14.36 22.55 -19.93
C GLY A 75 -13.02 22.07 -20.46
N LEU A 76 -12.28 22.97 -21.10
CA LEU A 76 -11.00 22.65 -21.74
C LEU A 76 -9.88 22.32 -20.74
N LEU A 77 -10.07 22.57 -19.43
CA LEU A 77 -9.12 22.17 -18.39
C LEU A 77 -9.06 20.64 -18.22
N GLY A 78 -10.16 19.94 -18.48
CA GLY A 78 -10.21 18.47 -18.51
C GLY A 78 -9.60 17.88 -19.78
N GLY A 79 -9.44 18.70 -20.83
CA GLY A 79 -8.77 18.38 -22.08
C GLY A 79 -9.46 19.00 -23.30
N SER A 80 -8.81 18.89 -24.46
CA SER A 80 -9.34 19.45 -25.72
C SER A 80 -10.64 18.79 -26.20
N ASN A 81 -10.87 17.52 -25.86
CA ASN A 81 -12.13 16.83 -26.12
C ASN A 81 -12.98 16.80 -24.85
N ILE A 82 -13.95 17.72 -24.77
CA ILE A 82 -14.85 17.93 -23.62
C ILE A 82 -15.86 16.79 -23.39
N TYR A 83 -15.87 15.74 -24.22
CA TYR A 83 -16.71 14.55 -24.01
C TYR A 83 -15.88 13.31 -23.68
N ALA A 84 -14.54 13.40 -23.67
CA ALA A 84 -13.69 12.23 -23.53
C ALA A 84 -13.62 11.72 -22.09
N TYR A 85 -13.82 10.40 -21.90
CA TYR A 85 -13.55 9.73 -20.62
C TYR A 85 -12.05 9.59 -20.35
N ALA A 86 -11.32 8.94 -21.25
CA ALA A 86 -9.90 8.67 -21.11
C ALA A 86 -9.27 8.44 -22.50
N PRO A 87 -7.94 8.59 -22.68
CA PRO A 87 -7.29 8.32 -23.97
C PRO A 87 -7.30 6.82 -24.28
N ASN A 88 -7.19 5.98 -23.26
CA ASN A 88 -7.47 4.54 -23.31
C ASN A 88 -7.90 4.06 -21.91
N PRO A 89 -8.88 3.15 -21.78
CA PRO A 89 -9.45 2.74 -20.49
C PRO A 89 -8.58 1.71 -19.73
N VAL A 90 -7.48 1.25 -20.32
CA VAL A 90 -6.56 0.28 -19.71
C VAL A 90 -5.50 0.97 -18.85
N GLY A 91 -4.93 2.06 -19.36
CA GLY A 91 -3.84 2.80 -18.73
C GLY A 91 -4.24 4.12 -18.08
N TRP A 92 -5.52 4.50 -18.16
CA TRP A 92 -6.05 5.74 -17.63
C TRP A 92 -7.42 5.54 -17.01
N VAL A 93 -7.74 6.38 -16.02
CA VAL A 93 -9.03 6.41 -15.35
C VAL A 93 -9.41 7.85 -15.04
N ASP A 94 -10.68 8.20 -15.15
CA ASP A 94 -11.25 9.45 -14.63
C ASP A 94 -12.24 9.15 -13.51
N GLN A 95 -11.77 9.21 -12.26
CA GLN A 95 -12.54 8.80 -11.07
C GLN A 95 -13.66 9.78 -10.71
N LEU A 96 -13.57 11.03 -11.17
CA LEU A 96 -14.52 12.09 -10.85
C LEU A 96 -15.39 12.48 -12.04
N GLY A 97 -14.98 12.15 -13.26
CA GLY A 97 -15.60 12.67 -14.49
C GLY A 97 -15.21 14.11 -14.76
N LEU A 98 -13.98 14.48 -14.43
CA LEU A 98 -13.41 15.83 -14.62
C LEU A 98 -12.02 15.77 -15.27
N ALA A 99 -11.17 14.84 -14.85
CA ALA A 99 -9.79 14.80 -15.29
C ALA A 99 -9.23 13.37 -15.25
N LYS A 100 -9.07 12.80 -16.43
CA LYS A 100 -8.38 11.53 -16.65
C LYS A 100 -6.95 11.55 -16.10
N THR A 101 -6.63 10.55 -15.29
CA THR A 101 -5.33 10.34 -14.66
C THR A 101 -4.70 9.03 -15.16
N PRO A 102 -3.41 9.00 -15.54
CA PRO A 102 -2.73 7.76 -15.88
C PRO A 102 -2.67 6.81 -14.68
N THR A 103 -2.91 5.52 -14.89
CA THR A 103 -2.80 4.49 -13.84
C THR A 103 -1.41 4.48 -13.21
N ARG A 104 -0.33 4.78 -13.96
CA ARG A 104 1.03 4.91 -13.41
C ARG A 104 1.14 6.01 -12.36
N THR A 105 0.45 7.13 -12.55
CA THR A 105 0.40 8.24 -11.58
C THR A 105 -0.33 7.79 -10.32
N LEU A 106 -1.47 7.12 -10.45
CA LEU A 106 -2.19 6.54 -9.31
C LEU A 106 -1.35 5.51 -8.56
N GLN A 107 -0.60 4.66 -9.25
CA GLN A 107 0.33 3.70 -8.63
C GLN A 107 1.46 4.40 -7.86
N LYS A 108 2.01 5.49 -8.39
CA LYS A 108 3.01 6.30 -7.69
C LYS A 108 2.41 6.93 -6.42
N ASN A 109 1.19 7.48 -6.52
CA ASN A 109 0.51 8.06 -5.38
C ASN A 109 0.16 6.99 -4.33
N TRP A 110 -0.31 5.82 -4.76
CA TRP A 110 -0.56 4.68 -3.89
C TRP A 110 0.67 4.31 -3.06
N LYS A 111 1.86 4.26 -3.68
CA LYS A 111 3.13 4.05 -2.95
C LYS A 111 3.37 5.10 -1.86
N ASN A 112 2.90 6.34 -2.03
CA ASN A 112 2.96 7.35 -0.98
C ASN A 112 1.93 7.09 0.14
N TYR A 113 0.75 6.56 -0.20
CA TYR A 113 -0.32 6.28 0.77
C TYR A 113 -0.11 5.00 1.59
N VAL A 114 0.32 3.91 0.96
CA VAL A 114 0.55 2.60 1.64
C VAL A 114 2.01 2.36 2.04
N GLY A 115 2.90 3.28 1.66
CA GLY A 115 4.34 3.13 1.83
C GLY A 115 4.98 2.36 0.67
N CYS A 116 6.17 2.79 0.28
CA CYS A 116 7.10 2.02 -0.53
C CYS A 116 7.78 0.96 0.37
N LYS A 117 8.30 -0.14 -0.20
CA LYS A 117 9.48 -0.81 0.39
C LYS A 117 10.52 0.29 0.69
N HIS A 118 11.12 0.31 1.89
CA HIS A 118 11.96 1.41 2.37
C HIS A 118 13.00 1.83 1.31
N THR A 119 12.75 2.94 0.64
CA THR A 119 13.63 3.56 -0.37
C THR A 119 14.24 4.85 0.14
N ASN A 120 13.87 5.25 1.36
CA ASN A 120 14.51 6.36 2.05
C ASN A 120 15.82 5.82 2.62
N LEU A 121 16.96 6.24 2.05
CA LEU A 121 18.30 5.82 2.48
C LEU A 121 18.58 6.13 3.96
N ASP A 122 17.74 6.96 4.58
CA ASP A 122 17.85 7.36 5.96
C ASP A 122 16.85 6.62 6.87
N ILE A 123 16.10 5.62 6.40
CA ILE A 123 15.23 4.77 7.23
C ILE A 123 15.69 3.32 7.10
N HIS A 124 16.04 2.70 8.23
CA HIS A 124 16.66 1.37 8.26
C HIS A 124 16.05 0.44 9.32
N HIS A 125 16.14 -0.87 9.06
CA HIS A 125 15.84 -1.93 10.02
C HIS A 125 16.77 -1.82 11.25
N GLY A 126 16.20 -1.73 12.45
CA GLY A 126 16.99 -1.74 13.68
C GLY A 126 17.64 -3.10 13.93
N PHE A 127 16.90 -4.18 13.61
CA PHE A 127 17.43 -5.54 13.55
C PHE A 127 17.99 -5.83 12.15
N PRO A 128 19.22 -6.37 12.02
CA PRO A 128 19.80 -6.67 10.71
C PRO A 128 18.99 -7.68 9.90
N GLU A 129 18.72 -7.35 8.64
CA GLU A 129 18.03 -8.23 7.69
C GLU A 129 18.80 -9.54 7.44
N GLU A 130 20.14 -9.50 7.54
CA GLU A 130 21.02 -10.67 7.47
C GLU A 130 20.61 -11.79 8.45
N TYR A 131 19.99 -11.44 9.58
CA TYR A 131 19.56 -12.40 10.60
C TYR A 131 18.03 -12.49 10.73
N ALA A 132 17.27 -12.07 9.72
CA ALA A 132 15.82 -12.02 9.76
C ALA A 132 15.18 -13.34 10.21
N GLU A 133 15.63 -14.47 9.65
CA GLU A 133 15.12 -15.80 10.02
C GLU A 133 15.46 -16.15 11.48
N ARG A 134 16.66 -15.81 11.96
CA ARG A 134 17.04 -16.05 13.36
C ARG A 134 16.17 -15.25 14.32
N PHE A 135 15.95 -13.97 14.05
CA PHE A 135 15.05 -13.13 14.85
C PHE A 135 13.62 -13.67 14.89
N LYS A 136 13.12 -14.16 13.75
CA LYS A 136 11.80 -14.79 13.66
C LYS A 136 11.72 -16.07 14.48
N ASN A 137 12.75 -16.93 14.39
CA ASN A 137 12.76 -18.22 15.08
C ASN A 137 12.94 -18.09 16.60
N ILE A 138 13.85 -17.21 17.03
CA ILE A 138 14.19 -17.04 18.46
C ILE A 138 13.12 -16.25 19.20
N ALA A 139 12.50 -15.25 18.56
CA ALA A 139 11.70 -14.25 19.26
C ALA A 139 10.39 -13.86 18.56
N GLY A 140 10.06 -14.49 17.42
CA GLY A 140 8.89 -14.11 16.63
C GLY A 140 8.96 -12.68 16.09
N ILE A 141 10.18 -12.12 15.97
CA ILE A 141 10.39 -10.75 15.50
C ILE A 141 10.42 -10.75 13.97
N ASP A 142 9.45 -10.07 13.35
CA ASP A 142 9.56 -9.66 11.95
C ASP A 142 10.40 -8.38 11.86
N VAL A 143 11.60 -8.50 11.29
CA VAL A 143 12.51 -7.36 11.12
C VAL A 143 11.92 -6.26 10.25
N ASN A 144 10.99 -6.60 9.33
CA ASN A 144 10.30 -5.65 8.45
C ASN A 144 9.11 -4.96 9.13
N ASN A 145 8.85 -5.23 10.41
CA ASN A 145 7.82 -4.52 11.13
C ASN A 145 8.24 -3.05 11.33
N PRO A 146 7.43 -2.06 10.90
CA PRO A 146 7.75 -0.64 11.03
C PRO A 146 8.06 -0.15 12.43
N GLN A 147 7.62 -0.89 13.46
CA GLN A 147 7.96 -0.62 14.85
C GLN A 147 9.46 -0.70 15.16
N TYR A 148 10.25 -1.40 14.33
CA TYR A 148 11.69 -1.58 14.53
C TYR A 148 12.55 -0.70 13.61
N TYR A 149 11.97 0.30 12.95
CA TYR A 149 12.73 1.20 12.09
C TYR A 149 13.35 2.37 12.83
N TYR A 150 14.52 2.78 12.35
CA TYR A 150 15.31 3.89 12.88
C TYR A 150 15.71 4.85 11.75
N ASN A 151 15.85 6.12 12.12
CA ASN A 151 16.40 7.16 11.26
C ASN A 151 17.93 7.08 11.28
N LEU A 152 18.52 6.82 10.12
CA LEU A 152 19.92 6.49 9.95
C LEU A 152 20.54 7.27 8.77
N PRO A 153 20.78 8.59 8.93
CA PRO A 153 21.38 9.41 7.88
C PRO A 153 22.76 8.87 7.47
N LYS A 154 23.19 9.19 6.25
CA LYS A 154 24.47 8.71 5.67
C LYS A 154 25.67 8.87 6.61
N GLU A 155 25.72 9.95 7.40
CA GLU A 155 26.76 10.24 8.40
C GLU A 155 26.83 9.23 9.54
N LYS A 156 25.72 8.58 9.87
CA LYS A 156 25.63 7.55 10.93
C LYS A 156 25.61 6.13 10.38
N HIS A 157 25.28 5.96 9.10
CA HIS A 157 25.16 4.66 8.45
C HIS A 157 26.53 4.13 7.98
N THR A 158 27.15 4.80 7.01
CA THR A 158 28.33 4.28 6.27
C THR A 158 29.59 5.12 6.40
N LYS A 159 29.51 6.37 6.87
CA LYS A 159 30.70 7.20 7.12
C LYS A 159 31.29 6.90 8.50
N SER A 160 32.62 6.81 8.60
CA SER A 160 33.31 6.61 9.87
C SER A 160 33.22 7.87 10.76
N PRO A 161 32.85 7.75 12.06
CA PRO A 161 32.36 6.56 12.75
C PRO A 161 30.86 6.30 12.47
N GLY A 162 30.54 5.13 11.90
CA GLY A 162 29.19 4.76 11.49
C GLY A 162 28.86 3.31 11.77
N ILE A 163 27.58 2.95 11.82
CA ILE A 163 27.17 1.65 12.34
C ILE A 163 27.59 0.46 11.45
N HIS A 164 27.80 0.64 10.14
CA HIS A 164 28.38 -0.42 9.27
C HIS A 164 29.90 -0.34 9.14
N THR A 165 30.54 0.54 9.89
CA THR A 165 32.00 0.64 9.93
C THR A 165 32.52 -0.05 11.20
N ASN A 166 33.74 -0.59 11.16
CA ASN A 166 34.38 -1.15 12.36
C ASN A 166 34.77 -0.07 13.39
N SER A 167 34.58 1.20 13.07
CA SER A 167 34.77 2.37 13.93
C SER A 167 33.46 2.91 14.51
N SER A 168 32.36 2.14 14.48
CA SER A 168 31.12 2.48 15.18
C SER A 168 31.37 2.79 16.66
N ARG A 169 30.40 3.41 17.35
CA ARG A 169 30.54 3.70 18.79
C ARG A 169 30.52 2.43 19.64
N THR A 170 30.05 1.30 19.11
CA THR A 170 30.17 -0.02 19.73
C THR A 170 31.56 -0.66 19.54
N GLY A 171 32.44 -0.08 18.73
CA GLY A 171 33.78 -0.61 18.42
C GLY A 171 33.76 -1.80 17.46
N GLN A 172 32.59 -2.14 16.93
CA GLN A 172 32.36 -3.19 15.93
C GLN A 172 31.17 -2.83 15.07
N ASN A 173 31.15 -3.23 13.80
CA ASN A 173 29.98 -2.99 12.98
C ASN A 173 28.70 -3.62 13.58
N TRP A 174 27.55 -3.07 13.19
CA TRP A 174 26.23 -3.38 13.74
C TRP A 174 25.87 -4.85 13.59
N ASN A 175 26.12 -5.44 12.41
CA ASN A 175 25.83 -6.85 12.15
C ASN A 175 26.65 -7.76 13.06
N LYS A 176 27.97 -7.50 13.20
CA LYS A 176 28.84 -8.29 14.10
C LYS A 176 28.38 -8.19 15.56
N THR A 177 27.98 -7.00 15.99
CA THR A 177 27.43 -6.78 17.34
C THR A 177 26.16 -7.63 17.56
N TRP A 178 25.24 -7.64 16.58
CA TRP A 178 24.02 -8.44 16.64
C TRP A 178 24.26 -9.95 16.56
N GLY A 179 25.20 -10.40 15.74
CA GLY A 179 25.59 -11.81 15.67
C GLY A 179 26.03 -12.33 17.04
N GLY A 180 26.83 -11.55 17.78
CA GLY A 180 27.22 -11.88 19.15
C GLY A 180 26.05 -11.91 20.13
N ILE A 181 25.13 -10.94 20.03
CA ILE A 181 23.92 -10.89 20.89
C ILE A 181 23.01 -12.09 20.62
N LEU A 182 22.79 -12.46 19.36
CA LEU A 182 21.97 -13.61 19.00
C LEU A 182 22.55 -14.92 19.55
N ASN A 183 23.87 -15.11 19.42
CA ASN A 183 24.54 -16.29 19.99
C ASN A 183 24.35 -16.37 21.52
N GLN A 184 24.38 -15.23 22.21
CA GLN A 184 24.13 -15.19 23.66
C GLN A 184 22.70 -15.55 24.01
N VAL A 185 21.71 -15.00 23.29
CA VAL A 185 20.28 -15.26 23.56
C VAL A 185 19.92 -16.71 23.25
N GLU A 186 20.42 -17.27 22.14
CA GLU A 186 20.23 -18.70 21.83
C GLU A 186 20.80 -19.60 22.92
N ALA A 187 21.97 -19.27 23.46
CA ALA A 187 22.59 -20.05 24.55
C ALA A 187 21.81 -19.99 25.88
N MET A 188 20.97 -18.97 26.07
CA MET A 188 20.12 -18.87 27.27
C MET A 188 18.90 -19.79 27.20
N ASN A 189 18.56 -20.35 26.03
CA ASN A 189 17.44 -21.27 25.80
C ASN A 189 16.11 -20.80 26.43
N LEU A 190 15.80 -19.52 26.24
CA LEU A 190 14.62 -18.86 26.81
C LEU A 190 13.38 -19.06 25.93
N SER A 191 12.21 -18.73 26.46
CA SER A 191 11.00 -18.65 25.65
C SER A 191 11.12 -17.54 24.58
N GLN A 192 10.28 -17.61 23.54
CA GLN A 192 10.26 -16.57 22.50
C GLN A 192 9.88 -15.19 23.07
N ALA A 193 9.02 -15.15 24.09
CA ALA A 193 8.60 -13.90 24.71
C ALA A 193 9.74 -13.22 25.48
N GLU A 194 10.48 -13.98 26.29
CA GLU A 194 11.64 -13.48 27.04
C GLU A 194 12.78 -13.08 26.09
N SER A 195 13.04 -13.90 25.07
CA SER A 195 14.04 -13.60 24.04
C SER A 195 13.69 -12.31 23.30
N LYS A 196 12.42 -12.11 22.95
CA LYS A 196 11.94 -10.88 22.33
C LYS A 196 12.19 -9.66 23.21
N GLU A 197 11.87 -9.75 24.50
CA GLU A 197 12.08 -8.65 25.43
C GLU A 197 13.56 -8.26 25.51
N ILE A 198 14.46 -9.24 25.68
CA ILE A 198 15.90 -9.01 25.73
C ILE A 198 16.39 -8.35 24.44
N LEU A 199 16.00 -8.87 23.28
CA LEU A 199 16.44 -8.35 21.98
C LEU A 199 15.93 -6.92 21.75
N GLU A 200 14.69 -6.61 22.12
CA GLU A 200 14.17 -5.24 22.05
C GLU A 200 14.89 -4.28 23.00
N GLN A 201 15.18 -4.71 24.24
CA GLN A 201 15.94 -3.91 25.20
C GLN A 201 17.36 -3.63 24.67
N ARG A 202 18.02 -4.65 24.10
CA ARG A 202 19.34 -4.50 23.46
C ARG A 202 19.28 -3.55 22.27
N LEU A 203 18.26 -3.63 21.42
CA LEU A 203 18.06 -2.71 20.30
C LEU A 203 17.94 -1.26 20.79
N ARG A 204 17.12 -1.00 21.82
CA ARG A 204 16.97 0.34 22.40
C ARG A 204 18.30 0.86 22.98
N ALA A 205 19.07 0.00 23.65
CA ALA A 205 20.36 0.35 24.22
C ALA A 205 21.41 0.69 23.14
N LEU A 206 21.49 -0.15 22.10
CA LEU A 206 22.38 0.06 20.96
C LEU A 206 22.01 1.34 20.21
N ALA A 207 20.72 1.57 19.96
CA ALA A 207 20.24 2.77 19.30
C ALA A 207 20.62 4.04 20.07
N ARG A 208 20.49 4.02 21.40
CA ARG A 208 20.89 5.13 22.27
C ARG A 208 22.41 5.38 22.21
N LYS A 209 23.21 4.31 22.20
CA LYS A 209 24.68 4.37 22.11
C LYS A 209 25.15 4.97 20.78
N GLU A 210 24.53 4.57 19.66
CA GLU A 210 24.80 5.10 18.33
C GLU A 210 24.12 6.46 18.06
N ARG A 211 23.35 6.98 19.03
CA ARG A 211 22.57 8.23 18.92
C ARG A 211 21.63 8.22 17.72
N ILE A 212 21.01 7.09 17.40
CA ILE A 212 20.05 6.96 16.30
C ILE A 212 18.62 7.05 16.85
N GLY A 213 17.78 7.84 16.16
CA GLY A 213 16.41 8.09 16.59
C GLY A 213 15.46 7.03 16.02
N LYS A 214 14.46 6.61 16.79
CA LYS A 214 13.41 5.72 16.27
C LYS A 214 12.65 6.43 15.15
N HIS A 215 12.37 5.72 14.06
CA HIS A 215 11.53 6.24 13.00
C HIS A 215 10.08 6.30 13.48
N ASN A 216 9.46 7.47 13.41
CA ASN A 216 8.08 7.66 13.84
C ASN A 216 7.12 7.51 12.65
N ALA A 217 6.72 6.27 12.34
CA ALA A 217 5.82 5.99 11.21
C ALA A 217 4.42 6.62 11.35
N THR A 218 3.99 6.98 12.57
CA THR A 218 2.70 7.65 12.82
C THR A 218 2.70 9.15 12.48
N ALA A 219 3.86 9.78 12.28
CA ALA A 219 3.93 11.21 11.92
C ALA A 219 3.46 11.51 10.48
N VAL A 220 3.36 10.50 9.61
CA VAL A 220 2.90 10.68 8.22
C VAL A 220 1.36 10.67 8.11
N LYS A 221 0.64 10.19 9.13
CA LYS A 221 -0.83 10.24 9.16
C LYS A 221 -1.39 11.63 9.55
N GLY A 222 -0.54 12.58 9.97
CA GLY A 222 -0.96 13.87 10.51
C GLY A 222 -0.64 15.10 9.65
N ALA A 223 -0.05 14.94 8.46
CA ALA A 223 0.16 16.06 7.55
C ALA A 223 -1.16 16.37 6.80
N ASN A 224 -2.01 17.17 7.46
CA ASN A 224 -3.10 18.00 6.92
C ASN A 224 -3.42 17.74 5.44
N PHE A 225 -4.30 16.76 5.17
CA PHE A 225 -5.12 16.85 3.98
C PHE A 225 -6.06 18.02 4.21
N CYS A 226 -5.75 19.11 3.52
CA CYS A 226 -6.61 20.26 3.30
C CYS A 226 -8.06 19.77 3.19
N GLN A 227 -8.88 20.17 4.16
CA GLN A 227 -10.33 20.19 3.99
C GLN A 227 -10.60 21.08 2.78
N LEU A 228 -10.86 20.46 1.64
CA LEU A 228 -11.55 21.14 0.55
C LEU A 228 -13.03 21.11 0.95
N GLN A 229 -13.48 22.26 1.44
CA GLN A 229 -14.88 22.70 1.36
C GLN A 229 -15.34 22.70 -0.10
#